data_AF-A0A5J4XXD8-F1
#
_entry.id   AF-A0A5J4XXD8-F1
#
_cell.length_a   1.000
_cell.length_b   1.000
_cell.length_c   1.000
_cell.angle_alpha   90.00
_cell.angle_beta   90.00
_cell.angle_gamma   90.00
#
_symmetry.space_group_name_H-M   'P 1'
#
loop_
_entity.id
_entity.type
_entity.pdbx_description
1 polymer ?
#
loop_
_entity_poly.entity_id
_entity_poly.type
_entity_poly.pdbx_seq_one_letter_code
_entity_poly.pdbx_strand_id
1 'polypeptide(L)'
;MSAAMSAAGLVLPGSNSWINWQYLGFLFMNISPYFWCSLGIGLCVGLSVLGAAWGIFITGSSLLGAAIRVPRITSKNLISIIFCEAVAIYGVIVAIILQTKIESVDQLSNGLWPTSAYTAGYAILGSGLTTGWANLACGISVGVVGSSAALSDAQNSTLFVKILVVEIFGSALGLFGVIIGIIIAGQANFM
;
A
#
# COMPACT_ATOMS: atom_id res chain seq x y z
N MET A 1 -28.84 -23.04 10.35
CA MET A 1 -28.32 -22.95 8.96
C MET A 1 -29.42 -22.99 7.90
N SER A 2 -30.32 -23.99 7.87
CA SER A 2 -31.43 -24.02 6.88
C SER A 2 -32.53 -22.95 7.09
N ALA A 3 -32.85 -22.58 8.34
CA ALA A 3 -33.94 -21.64 8.62
C ALA A 3 -33.59 -20.15 8.31
N ALA A 4 -32.32 -19.76 8.48
CA ALA A 4 -31.87 -18.39 8.14
C ALA A 4 -31.79 -18.17 6.61
N MET A 5 -31.62 -19.24 5.84
CA MET A 5 -31.60 -19.20 4.37
C MET A 5 -33.00 -19.04 3.75
N SER A 6 -34.07 -19.41 4.47
CA SER A 6 -35.45 -19.28 3.99
C SER A 6 -36.04 -17.88 4.18
N ALA A 7 -35.51 -17.08 5.11
CA ALA A 7 -36.03 -15.73 5.38
C ALA A 7 -35.58 -14.68 4.34
N ALA A 8 -34.55 -14.99 3.54
CA ALA A 8 -33.98 -14.08 2.54
C ALA A 8 -34.54 -14.25 1.13
N GLY A 9 -35.53 -15.14 0.91
CA GLY A 9 -36.22 -15.25 -0.38
C GLY A 9 -35.34 -15.62 -1.58
N LEU A 10 -34.16 -16.22 -1.36
CA LEU A 10 -33.20 -16.52 -2.41
C LEU A 10 -33.11 -18.03 -2.64
N VAL A 11 -33.96 -18.51 -3.55
CA VAL A 11 -33.86 -19.84 -4.14
C VAL A 11 -32.50 -19.92 -4.86
N LEU A 12 -31.59 -20.76 -4.38
CA LEU A 12 -30.37 -21.10 -5.12
C LEU A 12 -30.81 -21.80 -6.42
N PRO A 13 -30.64 -21.20 -7.61
CA PRO A 13 -30.91 -21.92 -8.85
C PRO A 13 -29.83 -22.99 -9.01
N GLY A 14 -30.24 -24.12 -9.60
CA GLY A 14 -29.41 -25.29 -9.81
C GLY A 14 -28.01 -24.96 -10.32
N SER A 15 -27.03 -25.56 -9.63
CA SER A 15 -25.63 -25.69 -10.02
C SER A 15 -25.50 -26.05 -11.50
N ASN A 16 -25.06 -25.10 -12.34
CA ASN A 16 -24.53 -25.34 -13.70
C ASN A 16 -23.65 -24.18 -14.22
N SER A 17 -23.21 -23.26 -13.36
CA SER A 17 -22.23 -22.22 -13.70
C SER A 17 -21.00 -22.37 -12.82
N TRP A 18 -19.81 -22.28 -13.42
CA TRP A 18 -18.51 -22.40 -12.77
C TRP A 18 -18.31 -21.36 -11.63
N ILE A 19 -19.06 -20.26 -11.67
CA ILE A 19 -19.08 -19.19 -10.67
C ILE A 19 -20.54 -18.84 -10.36
N ASN A 20 -20.89 -18.93 -9.07
CA ASN A 20 -22.23 -18.63 -8.57
C ASN A 20 -22.24 -17.20 -8.00
N TRP A 21 -22.52 -16.21 -8.85
CA TRP A 21 -22.42 -14.77 -8.51
C TRP A 21 -23.31 -14.37 -7.33
N GLN A 22 -24.47 -15.00 -7.15
CA GLN A 22 -25.38 -14.75 -6.02
C GLN A 22 -24.78 -15.23 -4.68
N TYR A 23 -24.03 -16.33 -4.70
CA TYR A 23 -23.33 -16.83 -3.51
C TYR A 23 -22.16 -15.93 -3.10
N LEU A 24 -21.41 -15.40 -4.08
CA LEU A 24 -20.35 -14.41 -3.84
C LEU A 24 -20.92 -13.13 -3.20
N GLY A 25 -22.04 -12.62 -3.72
CA GLY A 25 -22.72 -11.46 -3.14
C GLY A 25 -23.16 -11.70 -1.69
N PHE A 26 -23.75 -12.87 -1.40
CA PHE A 26 -24.10 -13.25 -0.03
C PHE A 26 -22.86 -13.34 0.87
N LEU A 27 -21.74 -13.88 0.39
CA LEU A 27 -20.50 -14.00 1.16
C LEU A 27 -19.91 -12.62 1.51
N PHE A 28 -19.86 -11.69 0.56
CA PHE A 28 -19.41 -10.31 0.82
C PHE A 28 -20.32 -9.56 1.80
N MET A 29 -21.63 -9.86 1.81
CA MET A 29 -22.58 -9.31 2.77
C MET A 29 -22.48 -9.90 4.19
N ASN A 30 -21.79 -11.02 4.37
CA ASN A 30 -21.60 -11.67 5.68
C ASN A 30 -20.22 -11.39 6.30
N ILE A 31 -19.25 -10.92 5.51
CA ILE A 31 -17.92 -10.54 6.01
C ILE A 31 -18.04 -9.20 6.74
N SER A 32 -17.41 -9.09 7.92
CA SER A 32 -17.44 -7.85 8.68
C SER A 32 -16.68 -6.72 7.96
N PRO A 33 -17.20 -5.47 7.97
CA PRO A 33 -16.51 -4.33 7.37
C PRO A 33 -15.16 -4.06 8.04
N TYR A 34 -15.04 -4.35 9.34
CA TYR A 34 -13.78 -4.24 10.10
C TYR A 34 -12.67 -5.14 9.55
N PHE A 35 -13.00 -6.32 9.01
CA PHE A 35 -12.01 -7.18 8.36
C PHE A 35 -11.36 -6.48 7.17
N TRP A 36 -12.17 -5.88 6.29
CA TRP A 36 -11.68 -5.12 5.13
C TRP A 36 -10.83 -3.92 5.53
N CYS A 37 -11.23 -3.18 6.57
CA CYS A 37 -10.43 -2.08 7.12
C CYS A 37 -9.06 -2.57 7.61
N SER A 38 -9.04 -3.62 8.45
CA SER A 38 -7.80 -4.14 9.03
C SER A 38 -6.85 -4.72 7.97
N LEU A 39 -7.40 -5.38 6.95
CA LEU A 39 -6.64 -5.88 5.81
C LEU A 39 -6.05 -4.74 5.00
N GLY A 40 -6.82 -3.67 4.73
CA GLY A 40 -6.35 -2.48 4.03
C GLY A 40 -5.18 -1.79 4.73
N ILE A 41 -5.30 -1.58 6.05
CA ILE A 41 -4.25 -0.97 6.87
C ILE A 41 -3.01 -1.86 6.91
N GLY A 42 -3.18 -3.16 7.11
CA GLY A 42 -2.08 -4.13 7.13
C GLY A 42 -1.33 -4.19 5.80
N LEU A 43 -2.06 -4.23 4.67
CA LEU A 43 -1.47 -4.24 3.34
C LEU A 43 -0.77 -2.92 2.99
N CYS A 44 -1.31 -1.78 3.44
CA CYS A 44 -0.68 -0.47 3.26
C CYS A 44 0.74 -0.45 3.83
N VAL A 45 0.88 -0.78 5.12
CA VAL A 45 2.19 -0.81 5.80
C VAL A 45 3.07 -1.91 5.24
N GLY A 46 2.53 -3.12 5.09
CA GLY A 46 3.29 -4.28 4.64
C GLY A 46 3.92 -4.08 3.27
N LEU A 47 3.13 -3.64 2.28
CA LEU A 47 3.64 -3.40 0.92
C LEU A 47 4.61 -2.21 0.85
N SER A 48 4.36 -1.13 1.62
CA SER A 48 5.28 0.00 1.71
C SER A 48 6.65 -0.40 2.28
N VAL A 49 6.67 -1.14 3.39
CA VAL A 49 7.93 -1.59 4.03
C VAL A 49 8.66 -2.59 3.13
N LEU A 50 7.94 -3.48 2.45
CA LEU A 50 8.54 -4.39 1.47
C LEU A 50 9.22 -3.63 0.33
N GLY A 51 8.59 -2.57 -0.20
CA GLY A 51 9.19 -1.71 -1.23
C GLY A 51 10.46 -1.01 -0.77
N ALA A 52 10.42 -0.44 0.44
CA ALA A 52 11.59 0.21 1.03
C ALA A 52 12.73 -0.78 1.26
N ALA A 53 12.45 -1.95 1.86
CA ALA A 53 13.45 -2.98 2.09
C ALA A 53 14.11 -3.47 0.79
N TRP A 54 13.30 -3.66 -0.27
CA TRP A 54 13.81 -4.05 -1.58
C TRP A 54 14.71 -2.96 -2.18
N GLY A 55 14.28 -1.69 -2.13
CA GLY A 55 15.07 -0.56 -2.62
C GLY A 55 16.41 -0.41 -1.89
N ILE A 56 16.40 -0.54 -0.56
CA ILE A 56 17.59 -0.50 0.28
C ILE A 56 18.55 -1.65 -0.07
N PHE A 57 18.04 -2.86 -0.27
CA PHE A 57 18.87 -4.01 -0.64
C PHE A 57 19.58 -3.79 -1.99
N ILE A 58 18.86 -3.30 -3.00
CA ILE A 58 19.43 -3.04 -4.34
C ILE A 58 20.51 -1.95 -4.24
N THR A 59 20.20 -0.78 -3.68
CA THR A 59 21.17 0.33 -3.58
C THR A 59 22.34 -0.02 -2.66
N GLY A 60 22.07 -0.68 -1.53
CA GLY A 60 23.07 -1.05 -0.53
C GLY A 60 24.10 -2.03 -1.05
N SER A 61 23.68 -3.05 -1.80
CA SER A 61 24.61 -4.03 -2.39
C SER A 61 25.59 -3.38 -3.37
N SER A 62 25.11 -2.51 -4.25
CA SER A 62 25.95 -1.74 -5.19
C SER A 62 26.84 -0.72 -4.49
N LEU A 63 26.33 -0.03 -3.47
CA LEU A 63 27.10 0.95 -2.70
C LEU A 63 28.28 0.29 -1.99
N LEU A 64 28.04 -0.82 -1.31
CA LEU A 64 29.09 -1.57 -0.61
C LEU A 64 30.13 -2.12 -1.59
N GLY A 65 29.70 -2.64 -2.75
CA GLY A 65 30.61 -3.11 -3.80
C GLY A 65 31.52 -2.00 -4.34
N ALA A 66 30.97 -0.81 -4.58
CA ALA A 66 31.73 0.34 -5.06
C ALA A 66 32.63 0.97 -3.98
N ALA A 67 32.23 0.90 -2.70
CA ALA A 67 32.94 1.50 -1.58
C ALA A 67 34.29 0.83 -1.29
N ILE A 68 34.50 -0.44 -1.69
CA ILE A 68 35.77 -1.15 -1.51
C ILE A 68 36.92 -0.42 -2.23
N ARG A 69 36.68 0.07 -3.44
CA ARG A 69 37.69 0.76 -4.24
C ARG A 69 37.73 2.26 -3.96
N VAL A 70 36.57 2.87 -3.70
CA VAL A 70 36.43 4.32 -3.51
C VAL A 70 35.58 4.60 -2.26
N PRO A 71 36.15 4.62 -1.05
CA PRO A 71 35.37 4.68 0.21
C PRO A 71 34.70 6.03 0.45
N ARG A 72 35.11 7.10 -0.23
CA ARG A 72 34.50 8.44 -0.11
C ARG A 72 33.05 8.54 -0.60
N ILE A 73 32.53 7.53 -1.31
CA ILE A 73 31.17 7.52 -1.87
C ILE A 73 30.09 7.18 -0.83
N THR A 74 30.47 6.55 0.29
CA THR A 74 29.52 6.03 1.29
C THR A 74 28.67 7.14 1.92
N SER A 75 29.28 8.26 2.30
CA SER A 75 28.58 9.37 2.95
C SER A 75 27.66 10.14 2.00
N LYS A 76 28.01 10.23 0.71
CA LYS A 76 27.21 10.97 -0.29
C LYS A 76 25.98 10.19 -0.74
N ASN A 77 26.17 8.90 -1.02
CA ASN A 77 25.13 8.06 -1.61
C ASN A 77 24.17 7.50 -0.54
N LEU A 78 24.40 7.79 0.74
CA LEU A 78 23.47 7.51 1.83
C LEU A 78 22.12 8.23 1.62
N ILE A 79 22.13 9.36 0.92
CA ILE A 79 20.92 10.08 0.51
C ILE A 79 19.93 9.16 -0.24
N SER A 80 20.41 8.27 -1.10
CA SER A 80 19.55 7.35 -1.85
C SER A 80 18.86 6.30 -0.97
N ILE A 81 19.53 5.89 0.11
CA ILE A 81 18.94 4.98 1.12
C ILE A 81 17.82 5.70 1.88
N ILE A 82 18.03 6.98 2.23
CA ILE A 82 17.03 7.80 2.93
C ILE A 82 15.78 7.98 2.06
N PHE A 83 15.92 8.16 0.74
CA PHE A 83 14.76 8.24 -0.15
C PHE A 83 13.98 6.91 -0.22
N CYS A 84 14.67 5.76 -0.21
CA CYS A 84 14.00 4.46 -0.11
C CYS A 84 13.27 4.30 1.24
N GLU A 85 13.84 4.81 2.34
CA GLU A 85 13.22 4.76 3.68
C GLU A 85 11.99 5.69 3.79
N ALA A 86 12.04 6.87 3.18
CA ALA A 86 10.92 7.81 3.20
C ALA A 86 9.61 7.19 2.67
N VAL A 87 9.71 6.25 1.71
CA VAL A 87 8.57 5.49 1.17
C VAL A 87 7.88 4.62 2.24
N ALA A 88 8.63 4.06 3.19
CA ALA A 88 8.05 3.33 4.32
C ALA A 88 7.32 4.27 5.28
N ILE A 89 7.90 5.45 5.55
CA ILE A 89 7.28 6.48 6.41
C ILE A 89 5.94 6.92 5.83
N TYR A 90 5.86 7.11 4.51
CA TYR A 90 4.60 7.42 3.83
C TYR A 90 3.52 6.35 4.08
N GLY A 91 3.87 5.07 4.00
CA GLY A 91 2.94 3.97 4.30
C GLY A 91 2.48 3.96 5.76
N VAL A 92 3.40 4.15 6.70
CA VAL A 92 3.07 4.19 8.14
C VAL A 92 2.16 5.36 8.47
N ILE A 93 2.41 6.55 7.92
CA ILE A 93 1.55 7.73 8.13
C ILE A 93 0.13 7.47 7.61
N VAL A 94 -0.01 6.93 6.40
CA VAL A 94 -1.34 6.61 5.83
C VAL A 94 -2.06 5.57 6.69
N ALA A 95 -1.37 4.53 7.14
CA ALA A 95 -1.96 3.51 8.01
C ALA A 95 -2.50 4.09 9.32
N ILE A 96 -1.76 5.02 9.96
CA ILE A 96 -2.23 5.72 11.17
C ILE A 96 -3.48 6.55 10.85
N ILE A 97 -3.48 7.29 9.74
CA ILE A 97 -4.65 8.10 9.33
C ILE A 97 -5.87 7.21 9.04
N LEU A 98 -5.69 6.06 8.42
CA LEU A 98 -6.78 5.12 8.17
C LEU A 98 -7.31 4.50 9.47
N GLN A 99 -6.43 4.24 10.44
CA GLN A 99 -6.83 3.72 11.75
C GLN A 99 -7.70 4.72 12.53
N THR A 100 -7.39 6.02 12.47
CA THR A 100 -8.19 7.05 13.18
C THR A 100 -9.57 7.28 12.56
N LYS A 101 -9.81 6.77 11.35
CA LYS A 101 -11.12 6.84 10.68
C LYS A 101 -12.07 5.72 11.06
N ILE A 102 -11.59 4.66 11.72
CA ILE A 102 -12.44 3.52 12.09
C ILE A 102 -13.29 3.91 13.30
N GLU A 103 -14.61 3.95 13.13
CA GLU A 103 -15.57 4.17 14.20
C GLU A 103 -16.32 2.87 14.56
N SER A 104 -16.72 2.75 15.83
CA SER A 104 -17.59 1.66 16.28
C SER A 104 -19.03 1.96 15.86
N VAL A 105 -19.57 1.18 14.92
CA VAL A 105 -20.95 1.30 14.45
C VAL A 105 -21.77 0.19 15.10
N ASP A 106 -22.90 0.55 15.70
CA ASP A 106 -23.82 -0.44 16.27
C ASP A 106 -24.46 -1.28 15.17
N GLN A 107 -24.59 -2.58 15.43
CA GLN A 107 -25.24 -3.51 14.49
C GLN A 107 -26.73 -3.18 14.40
N LEU A 108 -27.28 -3.20 13.18
CA LEU A 108 -28.71 -3.01 12.97
C LEU A 108 -29.49 -4.21 13.57
N SER A 109 -30.74 -3.99 13.97
CA SER A 109 -31.64 -5.00 14.60
C SER A 109 -31.73 -6.35 13.84
N ASN A 110 -31.39 -6.36 12.54
CA ASN A 110 -31.38 -7.55 11.70
C ASN A 110 -30.04 -8.33 11.69
N GLY A 111 -29.06 -7.94 12.53
CA GLY A 111 -27.71 -8.52 12.55
C GLY A 111 -26.82 -8.18 11.35
N LEU A 112 -27.30 -7.27 10.48
CA LEU A 112 -26.61 -6.80 9.28
C LEU A 112 -25.99 -5.42 9.54
N TRP A 113 -24.83 -5.16 8.93
CA TRP A 113 -24.18 -3.85 8.97
C TRP A 113 -24.88 -2.87 8.03
N PRO A 114 -24.93 -1.56 8.35
CA PRO A 114 -25.49 -0.56 7.46
C PRO A 114 -24.67 -0.44 6.17
N THR A 115 -25.33 -0.09 5.05
CA THR A 115 -24.68 0.05 3.74
C THR A 115 -23.54 1.08 3.75
N SER A 116 -23.63 2.12 4.61
CA SER A 116 -22.57 3.10 4.84
C SER A 116 -21.29 2.49 5.43
N ALA A 117 -21.42 1.57 6.39
CA ALA A 117 -20.26 0.87 6.96
C ALA A 117 -19.57 -0.05 5.95
N TYR A 118 -20.32 -0.67 5.03
CA TYR A 118 -19.74 -1.49 3.96
C TYR A 118 -18.98 -0.65 2.93
N THR A 119 -19.55 0.47 2.47
CA THR A 119 -18.86 1.36 1.53
C THR A 119 -17.61 1.97 2.14
N ALA A 120 -17.66 2.35 3.42
CA ALA A 120 -16.51 2.82 4.16
C ALA A 120 -15.41 1.75 4.30
N GLY A 121 -15.79 0.50 4.61
CA GLY A 121 -14.84 -0.63 4.67
C GLY A 121 -14.11 -0.89 3.36
N TYR A 122 -14.83 -0.87 2.23
CA TYR A 122 -14.22 -1.01 0.91
C TYR A 122 -13.36 0.21 0.51
N ALA A 123 -13.75 1.42 0.91
CA ALA A 123 -12.96 2.62 0.67
C ALA A 123 -11.61 2.59 1.42
N ILE A 124 -11.59 2.17 2.70
CA ILE A 124 -10.33 2.01 3.46
C ILE A 124 -9.45 0.91 2.84
N LEU A 125 -10.05 -0.21 2.45
CA LEU A 125 -9.31 -1.27 1.74
C LEU A 125 -8.68 -0.76 0.45
N GLY A 126 -9.45 -0.05 -0.38
CA GLY A 126 -8.98 0.50 -1.65
C GLY A 126 -7.89 1.56 -1.45
N SER A 127 -8.02 2.41 -0.43
CA SER A 127 -7.01 3.39 -0.04
C SER A 127 -5.69 2.71 0.36
N GLY A 128 -5.75 1.72 1.26
CA GLY A 128 -4.58 0.98 1.72
C GLY A 128 -3.89 0.18 0.62
N LEU A 129 -4.67 -0.44 -0.28
CA LEU A 129 -4.13 -1.21 -1.40
C LEU A 129 -3.44 -0.30 -2.44
N THR A 130 -4.07 0.82 -2.80
CA THR A 130 -3.53 1.77 -3.78
C THR A 130 -2.23 2.40 -3.30
N THR A 131 -2.21 2.84 -2.04
CA THR A 131 -1.01 3.44 -1.42
C THR A 131 0.11 2.43 -1.26
N GLY A 132 -0.20 1.20 -0.80
CA GLY A 132 0.79 0.14 -0.61
C GLY A 132 1.47 -0.26 -1.93
N TRP A 133 0.71 -0.46 -3.01
CA TRP A 133 1.27 -0.80 -4.33
C TRP A 133 2.06 0.34 -4.96
N ALA A 134 1.58 1.58 -4.83
CA ALA A 134 2.31 2.75 -5.33
C ALA A 134 3.66 2.90 -4.61
N ASN A 135 3.68 2.72 -3.29
CA ASN A 135 4.90 2.77 -2.49
C ASN A 135 5.84 1.58 -2.77
N LEU A 136 5.31 0.38 -3.01
CA LEU A 136 6.11 -0.77 -3.44
C LEU A 136 6.86 -0.47 -4.76
N ALA A 137 6.14 0.01 -5.77
CA ALA A 137 6.72 0.34 -7.08
C ALA A 137 7.71 1.51 -6.99
N CYS A 138 7.40 2.52 -6.18
CA CYS A 138 8.27 3.65 -5.90
C CYS A 138 9.59 3.23 -5.24
N GLY A 139 9.53 2.41 -4.18
CA GLY A 139 10.74 1.95 -3.48
C GLY A 139 11.68 1.15 -4.37
N ILE A 140 11.12 0.29 -5.23
CA ILE A 140 11.92 -0.49 -6.20
C ILE A 140 12.54 0.42 -7.26
N SER A 141 11.79 1.38 -7.82
CA SER A 141 12.32 2.28 -8.86
C SER A 141 13.43 3.18 -8.33
N VAL A 142 13.25 3.77 -7.15
CA VAL A 142 14.25 4.58 -6.45
C VAL A 142 15.49 3.74 -6.14
N GLY A 143 15.33 2.50 -5.68
CA GLY A 143 16.46 1.60 -5.42
C GLY A 143 17.29 1.26 -6.67
N VAL A 144 16.65 1.05 -7.82
CA VAL A 144 17.36 0.81 -9.08
C VAL A 144 18.15 2.05 -9.52
N VAL A 145 17.53 3.24 -9.42
CA VAL A 145 18.20 4.52 -9.74
C VAL A 145 19.35 4.78 -8.76
N GLY A 146 19.16 4.56 -7.45
CA GLY A 146 20.20 4.72 -6.42
C GLY A 146 21.41 3.79 -6.64
N SER A 147 21.18 2.54 -7.07
CA SER A 147 22.24 1.62 -7.47
C SER A 147 23.07 2.15 -8.65
N SER A 148 22.41 2.70 -9.68
CA SER A 148 23.10 3.32 -10.82
C SER A 148 23.86 4.61 -10.43
N ALA A 149 23.33 5.38 -9.48
CA ALA A 149 23.97 6.56 -8.93
C ALA A 149 25.26 6.17 -8.18
N ALA A 150 25.21 5.11 -7.37
CA ALA A 150 26.35 4.62 -6.61
C ALA A 150 27.51 4.16 -7.50
N LEU A 151 27.20 3.40 -8.56
CA LEU A 151 28.20 2.95 -9.53
C LEU A 151 28.80 4.11 -10.34
N SER A 152 27.97 5.08 -10.72
CA SER A 152 28.41 6.23 -11.53
C SER A 152 29.27 7.21 -10.72
N ASP A 153 28.92 7.45 -9.45
CA ASP A 153 29.70 8.30 -8.54
C ASP A 153 31.09 7.71 -8.24
N ALA A 154 31.19 6.38 -8.21
CA ALA A 154 32.47 5.68 -8.06
C ALA A 154 33.43 5.93 -9.24
N GLN A 155 32.88 6.13 -10.46
CA GLN A 155 33.68 6.48 -11.64
C GLN A 155 33.98 7.98 -11.70
N ASN A 156 32.97 8.83 -11.53
CA ASN A 156 33.13 10.28 -11.57
C ASN A 156 32.08 10.98 -10.70
N SER A 157 32.56 11.71 -9.69
CA SER A 157 31.70 12.33 -8.68
C SER A 157 30.89 13.54 -9.14
N THR A 158 31.11 14.02 -10.37
CA THR A 158 30.30 15.10 -10.95
C THR A 158 28.95 14.61 -11.49
N LEU A 159 28.76 13.29 -11.66
CA LEU A 159 27.51 12.73 -12.17
C LEU A 159 26.44 12.52 -11.09
N PHE A 160 26.84 12.41 -9.82
CA PHE A 160 25.91 12.10 -8.72
C PHE A 160 24.70 13.05 -8.68
N VAL A 161 24.93 14.36 -8.71
CA VAL A 161 23.85 15.37 -8.63
C VAL A 161 22.89 15.25 -9.81
N LYS A 162 23.37 14.87 -11.01
CA LYS A 162 22.53 14.72 -12.20
C LYS A 162 21.61 13.49 -12.09
N ILE A 163 22.10 12.40 -11.51
CA ILE A 163 21.32 11.17 -11.30
C ILE A 163 20.34 11.35 -10.14
N LEU A 164 20.71 12.11 -9.10
CA LEU A 164 19.85 12.40 -7.96
C LEU A 164 18.53 13.07 -8.38
N VAL A 165 18.55 13.93 -9.41
CA VAL A 165 17.32 14.53 -9.96
C VAL A 165 16.33 13.47 -10.45
N VAL A 166 16.81 12.39 -11.08
CA VAL A 166 15.96 11.26 -11.51
C VAL A 166 15.38 10.52 -10.31
N GLU A 167 16.15 10.40 -9.23
CA GLU A 167 15.72 9.78 -7.99
C GLU A 167 14.57 10.55 -7.31
N ILE A 168 14.61 11.89 -7.35
CA ILE A 168 13.51 12.74 -6.84
C ILE A 168 12.23 12.54 -7.65
N PHE A 169 12.33 12.42 -8.98
CA PHE A 169 11.15 12.12 -9.80
C PHE A 169 10.60 10.72 -9.54
N GLY A 170 11.47 9.74 -9.25
CA GLY A 170 11.06 8.41 -8.82
C GLY A 170 10.28 8.46 -7.51
N SER A 171 10.78 9.19 -6.51
CA SER A 171 10.13 9.28 -5.19
C SER A 171 8.79 10.02 -5.20
N ALA A 172 8.57 10.92 -6.16
CA ALA A 172 7.29 11.62 -6.36
C ALA A 172 6.12 10.65 -6.66
N LEU A 173 6.39 9.48 -7.24
CA LEU A 173 5.35 8.46 -7.50
C LEU A 173 4.70 7.96 -6.21
N GLY A 174 5.49 7.80 -5.14
CA GLY A 174 4.97 7.42 -3.82
C GLY A 174 4.03 8.49 -3.24
N LEU A 175 4.39 9.76 -3.37
CA LEU A 175 3.57 10.88 -2.93
C LEU A 175 2.22 10.94 -3.67
N PHE A 176 2.20 10.69 -4.97
CA PHE A 176 0.94 10.61 -5.72
C PHE A 176 0.04 9.47 -5.22
N GLY A 177 0.63 8.30 -4.92
CA GLY A 177 -0.09 7.20 -4.31
C GLY A 177 -0.73 7.56 -2.97
N VAL A 178 0.02 8.27 -2.12
CA VAL A 178 -0.47 8.76 -0.82
C VAL A 178 -1.64 9.73 -0.98
N ILE A 179 -1.53 10.72 -1.87
CA ILE A 179 -2.59 11.71 -2.11
C ILE A 179 -3.89 11.02 -2.54
N ILE A 180 -3.80 10.09 -3.50
CA ILE A 180 -4.97 9.35 -3.98
C ILE A 180 -5.58 8.53 -2.85
N GLY A 181 -4.76 7.83 -2.05
CA GLY A 181 -5.25 7.06 -0.91
C GLY A 181 -6.02 7.91 0.11
N ILE A 182 -5.49 9.10 0.44
CA ILE A 182 -6.15 10.01 1.38
C ILE A 182 -7.48 10.52 0.81
N ILE A 183 -7.56 10.83 -0.48
CA ILE A 183 -8.80 11.27 -1.12
C ILE A 183 -9.87 10.18 -1.06
N ILE A 184 -9.51 8.92 -1.36
CA ILE A 184 -10.42 7.77 -1.27
C ILE A 184 -10.94 7.61 0.17
N ALA A 185 -10.03 7.69 1.15
CA ALA A 185 -10.40 7.58 2.57
C ALA A 185 -11.22 8.79 3.06
N GLY A 186 -11.06 9.96 2.45
CA GLY A 186 -11.82 11.16 2.78
C GLY A 186 -13.31 11.07 2.47
N GLN A 187 -13.70 10.19 1.53
CA GLN A 187 -15.10 9.93 1.18
C GLN A 187 -15.72 8.79 2.00
N ALA A 188 -14.93 8.09 2.82
CA ALA A 188 -15.41 7.03 3.69
C ALA A 188 -16.10 7.63 4.92
N ASN A 189 -17.43 7.47 5.00
CA ASN A 189 -18.22 7.90 6.14
C ASN A 189 -18.88 6.68 6.80
N PHE A 190 -18.62 6.47 8.09
CA PHE A 190 -19.17 5.36 8.87
C PHE A 190 -20.56 5.67 9.45
N MET A 191 -21.04 6.91 9.32
CA MET A 191 -22.37 7.38 9.70
C MET A 191 -23.36 7.25 8.54
#